data_AF-A0A2N3CNL9-F1
#
_entry.id   AF-A0A2N3CNL9-F1
#
_cell.length_a   1.000
_cell.length_b   1.000
_cell.length_c   1.000
_cell.angle_alpha   90.00
_cell.angle_beta   90.00
_cell.angle_gamma   90.00
#
_symmetry.space_group_name_H-M   'P 1'
#
loop_
_entity.id
_entity.type
_entity.pdbx_description
1 polymer ?
#
loop_
_entity_poly.entity_id
_entity_poly.type
_entity_poly.pdbx_seq_one_letter_code
_entity_poly.pdbx_strand_id
1 'polypeptide(L)'
;LFDNLDSGDENDPNPKAFRLPSGDYDIPMILHDVQFDENGQAVWDFFTPSPEPKDTPADVGNFQGTLDTYFPTRQQYTTNGMIGDMYTVNRIIRPYLDVDRRKYRFRILNGGPSRLYSLKLLVLPAGGGDPYFDTMWALSNDGNLYERPLELDQLDIWVANRVDAVIDFSKYEAGDRVRLVNVLQSRRDGAGPTGFIIENLTDEDGVIEFRPRPGDVEDPSRIPEYMRSLPTINMSEVKRERLFVFDYDNGLWTVNGRLMDPNRVDVEIEQGSAEIWTFRSTGKSWAHPVHTHFEEFQIIEKNGRPIRDGDVLKARKDVVQLGPMDEVVFFSRWRDFLGKHVMHCHNVVHEDHAMMIRWDIVPGKKGKKKKKNQRAATGNESKKG
;
A
#
# COMPACT_ATOMS: atom_id res chain seq x y z
N LEU A 1 -16.73 -12.98 6.38
CA LEU A 1 -15.53 -12.67 5.59
C LEU A 1 -15.28 -13.69 4.46
N PHE A 2 -16.23 -14.60 4.24
CA PHE A 2 -16.31 -15.47 3.07
C PHE A 2 -17.73 -15.37 2.53
N ASP A 3 -17.93 -15.65 1.25
CA ASP A 3 -19.25 -15.73 0.65
C ASP A 3 -19.39 -16.96 -0.24
N ASN A 4 -20.46 -17.03 -1.03
CA ASN A 4 -20.75 -18.20 -1.86
C ASN A 4 -19.78 -18.36 -3.06
N LEU A 5 -18.89 -17.41 -3.32
CA LEU A 5 -17.88 -17.48 -4.37
C LEU A 5 -16.47 -17.65 -3.77
N ASP A 6 -16.08 -16.83 -2.80
CA ASP A 6 -14.87 -17.05 -2.00
C ASP A 6 -15.28 -17.69 -0.67
N SER A 7 -15.47 -19.00 -0.68
CA SER A 7 -15.99 -19.76 0.46
C SER A 7 -14.92 -20.15 1.49
N GLY A 8 -13.64 -19.97 1.16
CA GLY A 8 -12.55 -20.48 1.99
C GLY A 8 -12.44 -22.01 1.99
N ASP A 9 -13.04 -22.68 1.01
CA ASP A 9 -12.98 -24.13 0.83
C ASP A 9 -12.64 -24.48 -0.63
N GLU A 10 -11.44 -25.01 -0.85
CA GLU A 10 -10.97 -25.46 -2.16
C GLU A 10 -11.71 -26.70 -2.70
N ASN A 11 -12.48 -27.39 -1.85
CA ASN A 11 -13.33 -28.52 -2.21
C ASN A 11 -14.81 -28.15 -2.37
N ASP A 12 -15.15 -26.85 -2.30
CA ASP A 12 -16.54 -26.40 -2.32
C ASP A 12 -17.32 -26.99 -3.52
N PRO A 13 -18.39 -27.78 -3.29
CA PRO A 13 -19.12 -28.45 -4.36
C PRO A 13 -19.86 -27.46 -5.29
N ASN A 14 -20.03 -26.21 -4.89
CA ASN A 14 -20.59 -25.16 -5.72
C ASN A 14 -19.73 -24.95 -6.98
N PRO A 15 -20.25 -25.17 -8.20
CA PRO A 15 -19.47 -24.99 -9.42
C PRO A 15 -19.07 -23.53 -9.68
N LYS A 16 -19.69 -22.57 -8.99
CA LYS A 16 -19.35 -21.14 -9.06
C LYS A 16 -18.33 -20.70 -8.01
N ALA A 17 -17.99 -21.54 -7.04
CA ALA A 17 -16.96 -21.20 -6.06
C ALA A 17 -15.61 -21.07 -6.75
N PHE A 18 -14.83 -20.07 -6.33
CA PHE A 18 -13.49 -19.81 -6.86
C PHE A 18 -12.53 -20.95 -6.55
N ARG A 19 -12.75 -21.66 -5.41
CA ARG A 19 -11.87 -22.73 -4.91
C ARG A 19 -10.41 -22.28 -4.87
N LEU A 20 -10.14 -21.10 -4.35
CA LEU A 20 -8.77 -20.62 -4.10
C LEU A 20 -8.08 -21.55 -3.11
N PRO A 21 -6.73 -21.61 -3.07
CA PRO A 21 -6.03 -22.36 -2.03
C PRO A 21 -6.54 -21.95 -0.65
N SER A 22 -6.79 -22.94 0.22
CA SER A 22 -7.47 -22.74 1.50
C SER A 22 -6.91 -23.65 2.60
N GLY A 23 -7.35 -23.45 3.84
CA GLY A 23 -6.87 -24.24 4.99
C GLY A 23 -5.37 -24.04 5.21
N ASP A 24 -4.62 -25.14 5.25
CA ASP A 24 -3.16 -25.13 5.44
C ASP A 24 -2.40 -24.48 4.26
N TYR A 25 -3.07 -24.25 3.13
CA TYR A 25 -2.52 -23.64 1.92
C TYR A 25 -2.86 -22.14 1.80
N ASP A 26 -3.46 -21.52 2.82
CA ASP A 26 -3.74 -20.07 2.90
C ASP A 26 -2.98 -19.45 4.09
N ILE A 27 -1.82 -18.86 3.80
CA ILE A 27 -0.81 -18.52 4.79
C ILE A 27 -0.68 -17.00 4.95
N PRO A 28 -0.87 -16.45 6.17
CA PRO A 28 -0.57 -15.04 6.43
C PRO A 28 0.94 -14.80 6.41
N MET A 29 1.36 -13.70 5.78
CA MET A 29 2.76 -13.28 5.69
C MET A 29 2.91 -11.80 6.01
N ILE A 30 3.35 -11.49 7.22
CA ILE A 30 3.67 -10.12 7.63
C ILE A 30 5.15 -9.88 7.36
N LEU A 31 5.46 -9.03 6.39
CA LEU A 31 6.80 -8.55 6.09
C LEU A 31 7.13 -7.41 7.04
N HIS A 32 8.32 -7.45 7.62
CA HIS A 32 8.83 -6.39 8.48
C HIS A 32 10.36 -6.43 8.44
N ASP A 33 11.02 -5.31 8.62
CA ASP A 33 12.47 -5.26 8.84
C ASP A 33 12.79 -4.78 10.25
N VAL A 34 13.91 -5.20 10.81
CA VAL A 34 14.28 -4.87 12.20
C VAL A 34 15.80 -4.83 12.34
N GLN A 35 16.31 -4.04 13.26
CA GLN A 35 17.73 -4.05 13.66
C GLN A 35 17.89 -4.79 14.99
N PHE A 36 19.03 -5.42 15.20
CA PHE A 36 19.38 -6.05 16.47
C PHE A 36 20.68 -5.47 17.03
N ASP A 37 20.73 -5.27 18.34
CA ASP A 37 21.99 -4.97 19.02
C ASP A 37 22.86 -6.24 19.15
N GLU A 38 24.08 -6.07 19.68
CA GLU A 38 25.03 -7.18 19.92
C GLU A 38 24.50 -8.25 20.90
N ASN A 39 23.46 -7.93 21.68
CA ASN A 39 22.80 -8.85 22.61
C ASN A 39 21.56 -9.51 21.98
N GLY A 40 21.29 -9.26 20.69
CA GLY A 40 20.13 -9.79 19.98
C GLY A 40 18.80 -9.15 20.39
N GLN A 41 18.82 -7.98 21.03
CA GLN A 41 17.59 -7.22 21.31
C GLN A 41 17.20 -6.41 20.07
N ALA A 42 15.89 -6.40 19.75
CA ALA A 42 15.38 -5.55 18.70
C ALA A 42 15.58 -4.08 19.08
N VAL A 43 16.22 -3.32 18.21
CA VAL A 43 16.52 -1.90 18.39
C VAL A 43 16.08 -1.09 17.19
N TRP A 44 15.88 0.19 17.44
CA TRP A 44 15.47 1.18 16.46
C TRP A 44 16.20 2.46 16.82
N ASP A 45 17.19 2.85 16.02
CA ASP A 45 17.89 4.11 16.24
C ASP A 45 17.08 5.27 15.64
N PHE A 46 16.46 6.03 16.53
CA PHE A 46 15.67 7.21 16.19
C PHE A 46 16.53 8.45 15.91
N PHE A 47 17.86 8.38 16.00
CA PHE A 47 18.78 9.49 15.81
C PHE A 47 19.71 9.28 14.62
N THR A 48 20.20 8.04 14.42
CA THR A 48 20.89 7.65 13.18
C THR A 48 20.11 6.56 12.45
N PRO A 49 19.33 6.89 11.41
CA PRO A 49 18.45 5.93 10.73
C PRO A 49 19.20 4.86 9.90
N SER A 50 20.53 4.83 10.00
CA SER A 50 21.42 3.93 9.26
C SER A 50 21.75 2.70 10.12
N PRO A 51 21.63 1.47 9.59
CA PRO A 51 22.05 0.26 10.31
C PRO A 51 23.58 0.18 10.50
N GLU A 52 24.36 0.95 9.75
CA GLU A 52 25.80 1.04 9.97
C GLU A 52 26.15 2.01 11.11
N PRO A 53 26.99 1.59 12.08
CA PRO A 53 27.61 2.49 13.03
C PRO A 53 28.39 3.55 12.26
N LYS A 54 28.01 4.83 12.40
CA LYS A 54 28.84 5.92 11.89
C LYS A 54 29.93 6.21 12.92
N ASP A 55 31.20 6.00 12.54
CA ASP A 55 32.39 6.30 13.36
C ASP A 55 32.53 7.79 13.72
N THR A 56 31.71 8.66 13.13
CA THR A 56 31.64 10.08 13.42
C THR A 56 30.19 10.52 13.65
N PRO A 57 29.94 11.49 14.55
CA PRO A 57 28.65 12.15 14.64
C PRO A 57 28.24 12.59 13.24
N ALA A 58 27.02 12.22 12.82
CA ALA A 58 26.53 12.59 11.51
C ALA A 58 26.70 14.11 11.30
N ASP A 59 27.23 14.50 10.14
CA ASP A 59 26.99 15.82 9.58
C ASP A 59 25.48 15.98 9.41
N VAL A 60 24.80 16.38 10.49
CA VAL A 60 23.46 16.97 10.43
C VAL A 60 23.66 18.38 9.87
N GLY A 61 23.97 18.42 8.56
CA GLY A 61 24.40 19.61 7.85
C GLY A 61 23.52 20.80 8.22
N ASN A 62 24.10 21.75 8.97
CA ASN A 62 23.50 23.06 9.08
C ASN A 62 23.61 23.75 7.70
N PHE A 63 22.71 24.71 7.42
CA PHE A 63 22.69 25.51 6.17
C PHE A 63 23.99 26.30 5.88
N GLN A 64 25.04 26.15 6.70
CA GLN A 64 26.27 26.95 6.69
C GLN A 64 27.53 26.13 6.39
N GLY A 65 27.44 24.81 6.18
CA GLY A 65 28.58 24.00 5.72
C GLY A 65 29.75 23.94 6.71
N THR A 66 29.49 24.10 8.01
CA THR A 66 30.48 23.94 9.08
C THR A 66 30.28 22.60 9.80
N LEU A 67 31.39 21.95 10.19
CA LEU A 67 31.41 20.75 11.04
C LEU A 67 30.57 20.99 12.30
N ASP A 68 29.47 20.24 12.45
CA ASP A 68 28.66 20.32 13.67
C ASP A 68 29.41 19.59 14.78
N THR A 69 29.90 20.35 15.75
CA THR A 69 30.45 19.77 16.97
C THR A 69 29.25 19.20 17.74
N TYR A 70 29.31 17.92 18.09
CA TYR A 70 28.27 17.20 18.84
C TYR A 70 27.76 18.05 20.02
N PHE A 71 26.57 18.65 19.87
CA PHE A 71 25.87 19.34 20.94
C PHE A 71 24.81 18.39 21.51
N PRO A 72 24.95 17.89 22.76
CA PRO A 72 24.03 16.92 23.36
C PRO A 72 22.59 17.45 23.53
N THR A 73 22.36 18.75 23.30
CA THR A 73 21.02 19.38 23.32
C THR A 73 20.35 19.46 21.95
N ARG A 74 20.95 18.89 20.90
CA ARG A 74 20.48 18.92 19.50
C ARG A 74 20.17 17.55 18.90
N GLN A 75 19.95 16.52 19.72
CA GLN A 75 19.43 15.24 19.23
C GLN A 75 18.02 15.46 18.64
N GLN A 76 17.96 15.77 17.35
CA GLN A 76 16.74 15.78 16.57
C GLN A 76 16.46 14.32 16.20
N TYR A 77 15.22 13.88 16.46
CA TYR A 77 14.75 12.60 15.93
C TYR A 77 14.86 12.62 14.40
N THR A 78 15.20 11.47 13.82
CA THR A 78 15.22 11.32 12.37
C THR A 78 13.85 11.65 11.80
N THR A 79 13.86 12.44 10.73
CA THR A 79 12.68 12.71 9.92
C THR A 79 12.76 11.96 8.59
N ASN A 80 13.70 11.05 8.39
CA ASN A 80 13.72 10.22 7.17
C ASN A 80 12.71 9.06 7.33
N GLY A 81 13.18 7.83 7.21
CA GLY A 81 12.49 6.63 7.62
C GLY A 81 13.39 5.80 8.51
N MET A 82 12.87 4.69 8.99
CA MET A 82 13.63 3.70 9.77
C MET A 82 13.61 2.39 9.02
N ILE A 83 14.80 1.88 8.71
CA ILE A 83 14.96 0.61 8.02
C ILE A 83 15.89 -0.30 8.81
N GLY A 84 15.48 -1.55 8.94
CA GLY A 84 16.26 -2.65 9.48
C GLY A 84 17.23 -3.23 8.46
N ASP A 85 18.29 -3.85 8.97
CA ASP A 85 19.23 -4.68 8.21
C ASP A 85 18.74 -6.13 8.06
N MET A 86 17.80 -6.57 8.90
CA MET A 86 17.23 -7.90 8.85
C MET A 86 15.79 -7.90 8.35
N TYR A 87 15.53 -8.59 7.23
CA TYR A 87 14.17 -8.95 6.83
C TYR A 87 13.58 -10.02 7.73
N THR A 88 12.31 -9.87 8.06
CA THR A 88 11.52 -10.86 8.78
C THR A 88 10.21 -11.14 8.08
N VAL A 89 9.75 -12.38 8.20
CA VAL A 89 8.39 -12.78 7.86
C VAL A 89 7.76 -13.40 9.10
N ASN A 90 6.61 -12.87 9.51
CA ASN A 90 5.94 -13.27 10.75
C ASN A 90 6.90 -13.22 11.96
N ARG A 91 7.79 -12.22 11.99
CA ARG A 91 8.82 -11.98 13.03
C ARG A 91 9.93 -13.02 13.12
N ILE A 92 10.09 -13.88 12.12
CA ILE A 92 11.24 -14.77 11.99
C ILE A 92 12.19 -14.17 10.95
N ILE A 93 13.48 -14.08 11.26
CA ILE A 93 14.49 -13.54 10.33
C ILE A 93 14.63 -14.51 9.15
N ARG A 94 14.38 -14.00 7.94
CA ARG A 94 14.57 -14.69 6.65
C ARG A 94 14.25 -16.20 6.71
N PRO A 95 13.00 -16.57 7.06
CA PRO A 95 12.66 -17.95 7.34
C PRO A 95 12.66 -18.79 6.06
N TYR A 96 12.53 -20.10 6.25
CA TYR A 96 12.09 -20.99 5.19
C TYR A 96 10.74 -21.62 5.54
N LEU A 97 10.02 -22.06 4.50
CA LEU A 97 8.80 -22.85 4.59
C LEU A 97 8.93 -24.07 3.68
N ASP A 98 8.81 -25.26 4.23
CA ASP A 98 8.68 -26.48 3.43
C ASP A 98 7.25 -26.52 2.85
N VAL A 99 7.16 -26.66 1.52
CA VAL A 99 5.89 -26.60 0.79
C VAL A 99 5.65 -27.89 0.03
N ASP A 100 4.38 -28.28 -0.06
CA ASP A 100 3.95 -29.31 -1.01
C ASP A 100 4.01 -28.76 -2.44
N ARG A 101 4.20 -29.62 -3.42
CA ARG A 101 4.25 -29.27 -4.86
C ARG A 101 2.85 -28.98 -5.41
N ARG A 102 2.24 -27.90 -4.94
CA ARG A 102 0.89 -27.44 -5.28
C ARG A 102 0.74 -25.93 -5.10
N LYS A 103 -0.45 -25.39 -5.34
CA LYS A 103 -0.74 -23.95 -5.17
C LYS A 103 -0.93 -23.57 -3.70
N TYR A 104 -0.33 -22.45 -3.31
CA TYR A 104 -0.51 -21.81 -2.01
C TYR A 104 -0.95 -20.36 -2.20
N ARG A 105 -1.83 -19.89 -1.34
CA ARG A 105 -2.28 -18.51 -1.19
C ARG A 105 -1.51 -17.86 -0.04
N PHE A 106 -0.91 -16.71 -0.28
CA PHE A 106 -0.14 -15.95 0.69
C PHE A 106 -0.76 -14.58 0.89
N ARG A 107 -1.19 -14.29 2.11
CA ARG A 107 -1.76 -12.99 2.49
C ARG A 107 -0.63 -12.08 2.97
N ILE A 108 -0.01 -11.40 2.03
CA ILE A 108 1.19 -10.59 2.26
C ILE A 108 0.77 -9.20 2.76
N LEU A 109 1.33 -8.78 3.90
CA LEU A 109 1.18 -7.44 4.47
C LEU A 109 2.59 -6.85 4.66
N ASN A 110 2.82 -5.63 4.22
CA ASN A 110 4.00 -4.87 4.66
C ASN A 110 3.67 -4.14 5.97
N GLY A 111 4.25 -4.62 7.08
CA GLY A 111 4.06 -4.09 8.42
C GLY A 111 4.87 -2.84 8.75
N GLY A 112 5.73 -2.36 7.84
CA GLY A 112 6.59 -1.19 8.06
C GLY A 112 7.85 -1.49 8.88
N PRO A 113 8.46 -0.47 9.52
CA PRO A 113 7.90 0.88 9.73
C PRO A 113 8.08 1.85 8.53
N SER A 114 9.13 1.71 7.72
CA SER A 114 9.38 2.61 6.58
C SER A 114 9.81 1.92 5.30
N ARG A 115 10.22 0.65 5.36
CA ARG A 115 10.73 -0.06 4.20
C ARG A 115 9.65 -0.32 3.15
N LEU A 116 10.01 -0.06 1.91
CA LEU A 116 9.24 -0.44 0.73
C LEU A 116 9.88 -1.68 0.12
N TYR A 117 9.07 -2.60 -0.40
CA TYR A 117 9.56 -3.79 -1.07
C TYR A 117 9.13 -3.79 -2.54
N SER A 118 10.01 -4.31 -3.38
CA SER A 118 9.69 -4.77 -4.73
C SER A 118 10.13 -6.22 -4.81
N LEU A 119 9.17 -7.13 -4.77
CA LEU A 119 9.43 -8.56 -4.61
C LEU A 119 9.42 -9.26 -5.95
N LYS A 120 10.40 -10.14 -6.17
CA LYS A 120 10.42 -11.09 -7.29
C LYS A 120 10.56 -12.52 -6.78
N LEU A 121 10.08 -13.47 -7.58
CA LEU A 121 10.20 -14.90 -7.29
C LEU A 121 11.47 -15.44 -7.97
N LEU A 122 12.53 -15.66 -7.20
CA LEU A 122 13.80 -16.20 -7.68
C LEU A 122 13.83 -17.72 -7.46
N VAL A 123 14.06 -18.49 -8.52
CA VAL A 123 14.20 -19.95 -8.47
C VAL A 123 15.68 -20.32 -8.61
N LEU A 124 16.14 -21.18 -7.70
CA LEU A 124 17.47 -21.79 -7.69
C LEU A 124 17.32 -23.29 -7.95
N PRO A 125 17.58 -23.77 -9.18
CA PRO A 125 17.39 -25.18 -9.51
C PRO A 125 18.37 -26.10 -8.76
N ALA A 126 17.86 -27.18 -8.18
CA ALA A 126 18.68 -28.18 -7.47
C ALA A 126 19.69 -28.88 -8.40
N GLY A 127 19.33 -29.02 -9.67
CA GLY A 127 20.14 -29.66 -10.70
C GLY A 127 21.38 -28.86 -11.16
N GLY A 128 21.66 -27.71 -10.55
CA GLY A 128 22.79 -26.86 -10.90
C GLY A 128 22.60 -26.01 -12.15
N GLY A 129 21.35 -25.81 -12.58
CA GLY A 129 21.02 -24.84 -13.63
C GLY A 129 21.14 -23.39 -13.14
N ASP A 130 21.21 -22.45 -14.06
CA ASP A 130 21.28 -21.02 -13.74
C ASP A 130 20.02 -20.55 -13.00
N PRO A 131 20.14 -19.68 -11.97
CA PRO A 131 19.00 -19.01 -11.35
C PRO A 131 18.14 -18.25 -12.36
N TYR A 132 16.82 -18.25 -12.15
CA TYR A 132 15.89 -17.49 -12.99
C TYR A 132 14.74 -16.91 -12.17
N PHE A 133 14.09 -15.87 -12.70
CA PHE A 133 12.86 -15.32 -12.11
C PHE A 133 11.63 -15.97 -12.73
N ASP A 134 10.62 -16.25 -11.90
CA ASP A 134 9.31 -16.75 -12.29
C ASP A 134 8.21 -15.78 -11.83
N THR A 135 6.97 -16.04 -12.23
CA THR A 135 5.80 -15.23 -11.93
C THR A 135 5.02 -15.72 -10.71
N MET A 136 4.22 -14.83 -10.14
CA MET A 136 3.20 -15.15 -9.13
C MET A 136 1.87 -14.53 -9.53
N TRP A 137 0.76 -15.05 -9.03
CA TRP A 137 -0.57 -14.48 -9.28
C TRP A 137 -0.98 -13.57 -8.14
N ALA A 138 -1.52 -12.38 -8.42
CA ALA A 138 -2.17 -11.54 -7.43
C ALA A 138 -3.69 -11.63 -7.56
N LEU A 139 -4.36 -11.89 -6.44
CA LEU A 139 -5.81 -12.03 -6.33
C LEU A 139 -6.49 -10.74 -5.82
N SER A 140 -5.78 -9.94 -5.03
CA SER A 140 -6.26 -8.67 -4.48
C SER A 140 -5.15 -7.64 -4.35
N ASN A 141 -5.53 -6.39 -4.02
CA ASN A 141 -4.61 -5.31 -3.68
C ASN A 141 -5.25 -4.35 -2.68
N ASP A 142 -4.74 -4.37 -1.45
CA ASP A 142 -5.20 -3.75 -0.21
C ASP A 142 -6.59 -4.15 0.24
N GLY A 143 -7.58 -3.77 -0.57
CA GLY A 143 -8.99 -3.95 -0.31
C GLY A 143 -9.48 -5.31 -0.80
N ASN A 144 -10.39 -5.29 -1.75
CA ASN A 144 -11.06 -6.48 -2.27
C ASN A 144 -10.30 -7.16 -3.42
N LEU A 145 -10.80 -8.35 -3.80
CA LEU A 145 -10.35 -9.09 -4.97
C LEU A 145 -10.40 -8.22 -6.24
N TYR A 146 -9.44 -8.45 -7.14
CA TYR A 146 -9.51 -7.96 -8.53
C TYR A 146 -10.72 -8.58 -9.26
N GLU A 147 -11.09 -8.02 -10.42
CA GLU A 147 -12.06 -8.68 -11.29
C GLU A 147 -11.54 -10.00 -11.85
N ARG A 148 -10.22 -10.11 -12.03
CA ARG A 148 -9.50 -11.30 -12.49
C ARG A 148 -8.13 -11.35 -11.81
N PRO A 149 -7.59 -12.54 -11.49
CA PRO A 149 -6.21 -12.66 -11.06
C PRO A 149 -5.25 -12.05 -12.07
N LEU A 150 -4.19 -11.39 -11.58
CA LEU A 150 -3.14 -10.80 -12.40
C LEU A 150 -1.86 -11.62 -12.24
N GLU A 151 -1.25 -12.05 -13.34
CA GLU A 151 0.09 -12.64 -13.31
C GLU A 151 1.13 -11.53 -13.22
N LEU A 152 2.02 -11.60 -12.22
CA LEU A 152 3.01 -10.59 -11.88
C LEU A 152 4.41 -11.19 -11.94
N ASP A 153 5.32 -10.51 -12.62
CA ASP A 153 6.77 -10.74 -12.54
C ASP A 153 7.42 -9.99 -11.37
N GLN A 154 6.71 -8.99 -10.84
CA GLN A 154 7.13 -8.14 -9.74
C GLN A 154 5.94 -7.70 -8.90
N LEU A 155 6.11 -7.74 -7.57
CA LEU A 155 5.11 -7.29 -6.60
C LEU A 155 5.66 -6.13 -5.77
N ASP A 156 5.17 -4.91 -6.02
CA ASP A 156 5.48 -3.75 -5.19
C ASP A 156 4.53 -3.70 -3.99
N ILE A 157 5.09 -3.79 -2.77
CA ILE A 157 4.33 -3.77 -1.52
C ILE A 157 4.93 -2.75 -0.54
N TRP A 158 4.27 -1.60 -0.44
CA TRP A 158 4.70 -0.48 0.41
C TRP A 158 4.02 -0.54 1.77
N VAL A 159 4.45 0.27 2.74
CA VAL A 159 3.95 0.16 4.12
C VAL A 159 2.42 0.23 4.15
N ALA A 160 1.82 -0.70 4.91
CA ALA A 160 0.38 -0.95 5.01
C ALA A 160 -0.34 -1.48 3.76
N ASN A 161 0.37 -1.71 2.65
CA ASN A 161 -0.23 -2.45 1.53
C ASN A 161 -0.44 -3.92 1.90
N ARG A 162 -1.49 -4.50 1.32
CA ARG A 162 -1.75 -5.94 1.39
C ARG A 162 -1.91 -6.50 0.00
N VAL A 163 -1.35 -7.67 -0.27
CA VAL A 163 -1.62 -8.41 -1.50
C VAL A 163 -1.82 -9.86 -1.14
N ASP A 164 -2.87 -10.42 -1.73
CA ASP A 164 -3.12 -11.84 -1.70
C ASP A 164 -2.52 -12.47 -2.96
N ALA A 165 -1.48 -13.28 -2.79
CA ALA A 165 -0.69 -13.83 -3.89
C ALA A 165 -0.76 -15.36 -3.93
N VAL A 166 -0.84 -15.95 -5.12
CA VAL A 166 -0.74 -17.40 -5.32
C VAL A 166 0.59 -17.74 -6.00
N ILE A 167 1.32 -18.67 -5.39
CA ILE A 167 2.50 -19.29 -5.97
C ILE A 167 2.18 -20.77 -6.22
N ASP A 168 2.47 -21.23 -7.43
CA ASP A 168 2.24 -22.61 -7.83
C ASP A 168 3.53 -23.42 -7.74
N PHE A 169 3.72 -24.12 -6.62
CA PHE A 169 4.92 -24.91 -6.40
C PHE A 169 4.92 -26.26 -7.13
N SER A 170 3.84 -26.64 -7.84
CA SER A 170 3.84 -27.87 -8.65
C SER A 170 4.78 -27.77 -9.85
N LYS A 171 5.20 -26.56 -10.23
CA LYS A 171 6.13 -26.27 -11.31
C LYS A 171 7.58 -26.64 -10.98
N TYR A 172 7.90 -26.80 -9.70
CA TYR A 172 9.28 -26.97 -9.23
C TYR A 172 9.53 -28.41 -8.79
N GLU A 173 10.79 -28.82 -8.86
CA GLU A 173 11.22 -30.14 -8.42
C GLU A 173 11.61 -30.14 -6.94
N ALA A 174 11.54 -31.32 -6.33
CA ALA A 174 11.99 -31.50 -4.97
C ALA A 174 13.49 -31.14 -4.86
N GLY A 175 13.83 -30.27 -3.91
CA GLY A 175 15.18 -29.77 -3.70
C GLY A 175 15.48 -28.42 -4.36
N ASP A 176 14.62 -27.92 -5.25
CA ASP A 176 14.71 -26.53 -5.73
C ASP A 176 14.57 -25.58 -4.54
N ARG A 177 15.18 -24.39 -4.62
CA ARG A 177 14.94 -23.31 -3.64
C ARG A 177 14.24 -22.17 -4.36
N VAL A 178 13.04 -21.84 -3.90
CA VAL A 178 12.25 -20.74 -4.47
C VAL A 178 12.22 -19.63 -3.43
N ARG A 179 12.62 -18.42 -3.79
CA ARG A 179 12.76 -17.31 -2.83
C ARG A 179 11.94 -16.12 -3.27
N LEU A 180 11.26 -15.48 -2.33
CA LEU A 180 10.90 -14.07 -2.51
C LEU A 180 12.12 -13.24 -2.16
N VAL A 181 12.58 -12.45 -3.12
CA VAL A 181 13.72 -11.54 -2.97
C VAL A 181 13.26 -10.10 -3.14
N ASN A 182 13.81 -9.19 -2.34
CA ASN A 182 13.58 -7.76 -2.51
C ASN A 182 14.60 -7.19 -3.50
N VAL A 183 14.13 -6.70 -4.64
CA VAL A 183 14.98 -6.09 -5.68
C VAL A 183 15.03 -4.57 -5.57
N LEU A 184 14.25 -3.95 -4.67
CA LEU A 184 14.23 -2.50 -4.52
C LEU A 184 15.46 -2.00 -3.75
N GLN A 185 16.32 -1.23 -4.42
CA GLN A 185 17.44 -0.59 -3.74
C GLN A 185 16.94 0.60 -2.91
N SER A 186 17.18 0.55 -1.61
CA SER A 186 16.81 1.58 -0.64
C SER A 186 18.03 2.32 -0.12
N ARG A 187 17.87 3.62 0.17
CA ARG A 187 18.89 4.41 0.85
C ARG A 187 19.00 3.92 2.30
N ARG A 188 20.24 3.68 2.75
CA ARG A 188 20.53 3.11 4.08
C ARG A 188 20.09 4.02 5.23
N ASP A 189 19.96 5.32 5.00
CA ASP A 189 19.50 6.32 5.96
C ASP A 189 17.96 6.42 6.08
N GLY A 190 17.25 5.42 5.55
CA GLY A 190 15.79 5.34 5.57
C GLY A 190 15.09 6.36 4.68
N ALA A 191 15.82 7.09 3.83
CA ALA A 191 15.22 8.15 3.03
C ALA A 191 14.36 7.63 1.84
N GLY A 192 14.11 6.32 1.77
CA GLY A 192 13.31 5.69 0.72
C GLY A 192 14.17 5.17 -0.45
N PRO A 193 13.55 4.87 -1.60
CA PRO A 193 14.23 4.19 -2.71
C PRO A 193 15.29 5.08 -3.37
N THR A 194 16.32 4.46 -3.95
CA THR A 194 17.35 5.18 -4.74
C THR A 194 16.90 5.46 -6.17
N GLY A 195 15.84 4.77 -6.63
CA GLY A 195 15.39 4.76 -8.03
C GLY A 195 16.03 3.64 -8.87
N PHE A 196 16.88 2.80 -8.27
CA PHE A 196 17.51 1.65 -8.93
C PHE A 196 17.02 0.32 -8.34
N ILE A 197 17.23 -0.74 -9.10
CA ILE A 197 17.05 -2.12 -8.63
C ILE A 197 18.40 -2.74 -8.26
N ILE A 198 18.36 -3.78 -7.42
CA ILE A 198 19.54 -4.58 -7.08
C ILE A 198 19.79 -5.57 -8.22
N GLU A 199 20.86 -5.37 -8.98
CA GLU A 199 21.21 -6.24 -10.12
C GLU A 199 21.91 -7.53 -9.68
N ASN A 200 22.78 -7.45 -8.67
CA ASN A 200 23.56 -8.57 -8.15
C ASN A 200 22.98 -9.02 -6.81
N LEU A 201 21.91 -9.79 -6.86
CA LEU A 201 21.28 -10.33 -5.66
C LEU A 201 22.21 -11.28 -4.91
N THR A 202 22.17 -11.17 -3.59
CA THR A 202 22.88 -12.02 -2.64
C THR A 202 21.89 -12.83 -1.79
N ASP A 203 22.40 -13.73 -0.96
CA ASP A 203 21.55 -14.41 0.04
C ASP A 203 20.91 -13.43 1.05
N GLU A 204 21.45 -12.21 1.19
CA GLU A 204 20.90 -11.18 2.08
C GLU A 204 19.63 -10.52 1.56
N ASP A 205 19.43 -10.55 0.24
CA ASP A 205 18.25 -9.97 -0.41
C ASP A 205 17.01 -10.89 -0.33
N GLY A 206 17.19 -12.12 0.15
CA GLY A 206 16.13 -13.09 0.39
C GLY A 206 15.24 -12.71 1.57
N VAL A 207 13.94 -12.61 1.34
CA VAL A 207 12.92 -12.30 2.37
C VAL A 207 12.39 -13.58 3.00
N ILE A 208 12.06 -14.58 2.19
CA ILE A 208 11.66 -15.93 2.62
C ILE A 208 12.05 -16.94 1.55
N GLU A 209 12.35 -18.16 1.98
CA GLU A 209 12.60 -19.30 1.11
C GLU A 209 11.50 -20.35 1.21
N PHE A 210 11.04 -20.86 0.08
CA PHE A 210 10.15 -21.99 -0.04
C PHE A 210 10.95 -23.21 -0.54
N ARG A 211 10.67 -24.36 0.07
CA ARG A 211 11.37 -25.63 -0.21
C ARG A 211 10.35 -26.69 -0.65
N PRO A 212 10.17 -26.90 -1.96
CA PRO A 212 9.29 -27.95 -2.46
C PRO A 212 9.74 -29.33 -1.98
N ARG A 213 8.83 -30.04 -1.32
CA ARG A 213 9.05 -31.41 -0.82
C ARG A 213 8.79 -32.46 -1.91
N PRO A 214 9.42 -33.65 -1.82
CA PRO A 214 9.07 -34.76 -2.69
C PRO A 214 7.66 -35.27 -2.39
N GLY A 215 7.01 -35.81 -3.42
CA GLY A 215 5.68 -36.40 -3.34
C GLY A 215 4.63 -35.55 -4.06
N ASP A 216 3.65 -36.24 -4.65
CA ASP A 216 2.50 -35.59 -5.29
C ASP A 216 1.39 -35.47 -4.27
N VAL A 217 0.82 -34.27 -4.17
CA VAL A 217 -0.34 -33.96 -3.32
C VAL A 217 -1.48 -33.53 -4.22
N GLU A 218 -2.68 -34.06 -3.98
CA GLU A 218 -3.87 -33.63 -4.71
C GLU A 218 -4.11 -32.13 -4.49
N ASP A 219 -4.35 -31.39 -5.57
CA ASP A 219 -4.62 -29.95 -5.50
C ASP A 219 -5.94 -29.61 -6.20
N PRO A 220 -7.07 -29.61 -5.46
CA PRO A 220 -8.37 -29.24 -6.01
C PRO A 220 -8.52 -27.73 -6.23
N SER A 221 -7.57 -26.93 -5.72
CA SER A 221 -7.63 -25.47 -5.79
C SER A 221 -7.42 -24.94 -7.21
N ARG A 222 -7.88 -23.71 -7.44
CA ARG A 222 -7.93 -23.07 -8.76
C ARG A 222 -7.50 -21.61 -8.69
N ILE A 223 -7.09 -21.11 -9.85
CA ILE A 223 -6.95 -19.68 -10.14
C ILE A 223 -8.06 -19.36 -11.16
N PRO A 224 -9.19 -18.76 -10.74
CA PRO A 224 -10.32 -18.54 -11.63
C PRO A 224 -10.00 -17.46 -12.68
N GLU A 225 -10.48 -17.60 -13.91
CA GLU A 225 -10.31 -16.58 -14.97
C GLU A 225 -11.04 -15.25 -14.65
N TYR A 226 -12.07 -15.33 -13.79
CA TYR A 226 -12.86 -14.19 -13.36
C TYR A 226 -13.35 -14.41 -11.92
N MET A 227 -13.23 -13.36 -11.11
CA MET A 227 -13.68 -13.32 -9.73
C MET A 227 -14.95 -12.46 -9.61
N ARG A 228 -14.83 -11.14 -9.45
CA ARG A 228 -15.97 -10.28 -9.13
C ARG A 228 -15.85 -8.89 -9.74
N SER A 229 -16.95 -8.32 -10.23
CA SER A 229 -16.94 -6.97 -10.79
C SER A 229 -16.56 -5.92 -9.75
N LEU A 230 -15.79 -4.92 -10.18
CA LEU A 230 -15.60 -3.70 -9.39
C LEU A 230 -16.89 -2.87 -9.38
N PRO A 231 -17.17 -2.13 -8.30
CA PRO A 231 -18.27 -1.17 -8.29
C PRO A 231 -18.09 -0.13 -9.40
N THR A 232 -19.15 0.16 -10.15
CA THR A 232 -19.09 1.16 -11.22
C THR A 232 -18.83 2.56 -10.65
N ILE A 233 -17.93 3.31 -11.29
CA ILE A 233 -17.70 4.72 -10.99
C ILE A 233 -18.79 5.55 -11.66
N ASN A 234 -19.57 6.28 -10.87
CA ASN A 234 -20.57 7.20 -11.36
C ASN A 234 -20.11 8.65 -11.19
N MET A 235 -19.52 9.22 -12.24
CA MET A 235 -19.00 10.60 -12.21
C MET A 235 -20.09 11.66 -11.96
N SER A 236 -21.37 11.36 -12.20
CA SER A 236 -22.47 12.29 -11.90
C SER A 236 -22.73 12.50 -10.39
N GLU A 237 -22.17 11.63 -9.54
CA GLU A 237 -22.27 11.73 -8.08
C GLU A 237 -21.15 12.57 -7.45
N VAL A 238 -20.12 12.91 -8.24
CA VAL A 238 -18.97 13.70 -7.80
C VAL A 238 -19.44 15.12 -7.48
N LYS A 239 -19.28 15.52 -6.21
CA LYS A 239 -19.62 16.88 -5.76
C LYS A 239 -18.43 17.83 -5.75
N ARG A 240 -17.22 17.29 -5.60
CA ARG A 240 -15.98 18.05 -5.46
C ARG A 240 -14.79 17.29 -5.99
N GLU A 241 -13.80 18.06 -6.41
CA GLU A 241 -12.45 17.59 -6.71
C GLU A 241 -11.48 18.25 -5.73
N ARG A 242 -10.48 17.52 -5.24
CA ARG A 242 -9.53 18.02 -4.23
C ARG A 242 -8.11 17.63 -4.58
N LEU A 243 -7.17 18.52 -4.25
CA LEU A 243 -5.74 18.26 -4.34
C LEU A 243 -5.15 18.21 -2.93
N PHE A 244 -4.34 17.19 -2.68
CA PHE A 244 -3.54 17.03 -1.49
C PHE A 244 -2.08 16.82 -1.90
N VAL A 245 -1.23 17.75 -1.47
CA VAL A 245 0.21 17.71 -1.74
C VAL A 245 0.92 17.18 -0.51
N PHE A 246 1.64 16.08 -0.68
CA PHE A 246 2.50 15.47 0.35
C PHE A 246 3.93 15.94 0.10
N ASP A 247 4.52 16.68 1.05
CA ASP A 247 5.83 17.29 0.88
C ASP A 247 6.65 17.34 2.18
N TYR A 248 7.89 17.79 2.05
CA TYR A 248 8.82 18.03 3.14
C TYR A 248 9.18 19.52 3.20
N ASP A 249 8.57 20.24 4.15
CA ASP A 249 8.72 21.68 4.30
C ASP A 249 9.48 22.02 5.58
N ASN A 250 10.56 22.78 5.46
CA ASN A 250 11.34 23.30 6.61
C ASN A 250 11.74 22.21 7.63
N GLY A 251 12.06 21.01 7.16
CA GLY A 251 12.50 19.91 8.02
C GLY A 251 11.37 19.03 8.59
N LEU A 252 10.12 19.22 8.14
CA LEU A 252 8.97 18.47 8.62
C LEU A 252 8.10 17.98 7.46
N TRP A 253 7.41 16.87 7.70
CA TRP A 253 6.48 16.30 6.73
C TRP A 253 5.11 16.94 6.83
N THR A 254 4.58 17.34 5.68
CA THR A 254 3.34 18.12 5.61
C THR A 254 2.35 17.51 4.63
N VAL A 255 1.08 17.87 4.83
CA VAL A 255 0.06 17.77 3.80
C VAL A 255 -0.46 19.18 3.53
N ASN A 256 -0.40 19.62 2.27
CA ASN A 256 -0.72 20.98 1.85
C ASN A 256 0.04 22.06 2.65
N GLY A 257 1.30 21.81 2.98
CA GLY A 257 2.16 22.74 3.74
C GLY A 257 1.79 22.89 5.21
N ARG A 258 0.98 21.97 5.76
CA ARG A 258 0.54 21.99 7.16
C ARG A 258 0.93 20.72 7.89
N LEU A 259 1.26 20.88 9.17
CA LEU A 259 1.43 19.80 10.12
C LEU A 259 0.08 19.34 10.66
N MET A 260 0.03 18.10 11.14
CA MET A 260 -1.15 17.57 11.83
C MET A 260 -1.55 18.44 13.02
N ASP A 261 -2.84 18.78 13.08
CA ASP A 261 -3.49 19.38 14.26
C ASP A 261 -4.83 18.66 14.48
N PRO A 262 -4.99 17.90 15.59
CA PRO A 262 -6.22 17.14 15.84
C PRO A 262 -7.46 18.03 16.03
N ASN A 263 -7.27 19.31 16.35
CA ASN A 263 -8.36 20.27 16.55
C ASN A 263 -8.78 20.98 15.26
N ARG A 264 -8.00 20.85 14.18
CA ARG A 264 -8.31 21.42 12.88
C ARG A 264 -9.06 20.39 12.03
N VAL A 265 -10.13 20.82 11.38
CA VAL A 265 -10.77 20.04 10.31
C VAL A 265 -10.22 20.57 9.00
N ASP A 266 -9.37 19.80 8.32
CA ASP A 266 -8.78 20.20 7.05
C ASP A 266 -9.77 20.03 5.89
N VAL A 267 -10.63 19.01 5.97
CA VAL A 267 -11.65 18.71 4.96
C VAL A 267 -12.96 18.22 5.58
N GLU A 268 -14.08 18.74 5.10
CA GLU A 268 -15.41 18.20 5.36
C GLU A 268 -15.96 17.54 4.08
N ILE A 269 -16.50 16.33 4.22
CA ILE A 269 -17.12 15.53 3.15
C ILE A 269 -18.58 15.31 3.50
N GLU A 270 -19.49 15.61 2.57
CA GLU A 270 -20.91 15.38 2.80
C GLU A 270 -21.24 13.89 2.72
N GLN A 271 -21.91 13.34 3.73
CA GLN A 271 -22.39 11.96 3.72
C GLN A 271 -23.26 11.68 2.48
N GLY A 272 -23.03 10.53 1.85
CA GLY A 272 -23.70 10.08 0.64
C GLY A 272 -23.20 10.73 -0.65
N SER A 273 -22.11 11.51 -0.60
CA SER A 273 -21.48 12.11 -1.78
C SER A 273 -20.25 11.34 -2.25
N ALA A 274 -19.90 11.54 -3.52
CA ALA A 274 -18.62 11.14 -4.06
C ALA A 274 -17.74 12.37 -4.29
N GLU A 275 -16.43 12.16 -4.24
CA GLU A 275 -15.42 13.17 -4.59
C GLU A 275 -14.31 12.52 -5.42
N ILE A 276 -13.59 13.35 -6.18
CA ILE A 276 -12.32 12.98 -6.81
C ILE A 276 -11.18 13.59 -6.00
N TRP A 277 -10.24 12.77 -5.58
CA TRP A 277 -9.05 13.24 -4.85
C TRP A 277 -7.81 13.00 -5.71
N THR A 278 -6.95 14.01 -5.75
CA THR A 278 -5.62 13.95 -6.33
C THR A 278 -4.61 14.00 -5.20
N PHE A 279 -3.80 12.96 -5.08
CA PHE A 279 -2.62 12.95 -4.23
C PHE A 279 -1.40 13.23 -5.09
N ARG A 280 -0.58 14.20 -4.67
CA ARG A 280 0.61 14.62 -5.41
C ARG A 280 1.82 14.65 -4.49
N SER A 281 2.94 14.13 -4.96
CA SER A 281 4.26 14.38 -4.38
C SER A 281 4.99 15.39 -5.27
N THR A 282 5.54 16.43 -4.67
CA THR A 282 6.37 17.46 -5.33
C THR A 282 7.86 17.22 -5.15
N GLY A 283 8.23 16.31 -4.25
CA GLY A 283 9.60 15.91 -3.98
C GLY A 283 10.18 14.96 -5.03
N LYS A 284 11.49 15.05 -5.26
CA LYS A 284 12.22 14.22 -6.24
C LYS A 284 12.83 12.94 -5.67
N SER A 285 12.77 12.74 -4.36
CA SER A 285 13.55 11.71 -3.67
C SER A 285 12.72 10.86 -2.70
N TRP A 286 11.50 11.27 -2.37
CA TRP A 286 10.69 10.65 -1.32
C TRP A 286 9.50 9.90 -1.88
N ALA A 287 9.16 8.80 -1.21
CA ALA A 287 8.01 7.98 -1.52
C ALA A 287 7.10 7.91 -0.29
N HIS A 288 5.80 7.96 -0.54
CA HIS A 288 4.76 8.06 0.48
C HIS A 288 3.70 6.99 0.21
N PRO A 289 3.60 5.92 1.03
CA PRO A 289 2.41 5.09 1.06
C PRO A 289 1.29 5.88 1.73
N VAL A 290 0.44 6.57 0.97
CA VAL A 290 -0.59 7.44 1.53
C VAL A 290 -1.86 6.64 1.81
N HIS A 291 -2.23 6.50 3.08
CA HIS A 291 -3.46 5.88 3.53
C HIS A 291 -4.54 6.92 3.82
N THR A 292 -5.79 6.64 3.43
CA THR A 292 -6.96 7.36 3.93
C THR A 292 -7.92 6.38 4.59
N HIS A 293 -8.41 6.73 5.77
CA HIS A 293 -9.26 5.83 6.55
C HIS A 293 -10.65 5.64 5.92
N PHE A 294 -11.39 4.68 6.46
CA PHE A 294 -12.83 4.46 6.31
C PHE A 294 -13.34 3.92 4.96
N GLU A 295 -13.08 4.57 3.83
CA GLU A 295 -13.56 4.10 2.51
C GLU A 295 -12.43 3.55 1.65
N GLU A 296 -12.69 2.47 0.91
CA GLU A 296 -11.86 2.07 -0.22
C GLU A 296 -12.22 2.90 -1.47
N PHE A 297 -11.23 3.24 -2.28
CA PHE A 297 -11.34 4.05 -3.48
C PHE A 297 -10.87 3.30 -4.73
N GLN A 298 -11.18 3.83 -5.91
CA GLN A 298 -10.67 3.33 -7.19
C GLN A 298 -9.78 4.38 -7.85
N ILE A 299 -8.53 4.02 -8.12
CA ILE A 299 -7.60 4.89 -8.86
C ILE A 299 -8.04 4.93 -10.32
N ILE A 300 -8.18 6.15 -10.85
CA ILE A 300 -8.63 6.38 -12.23
C ILE A 300 -7.50 6.90 -13.12
N GLU A 301 -6.48 7.54 -12.53
CA GLU A 301 -5.33 8.06 -13.26
C GLU A 301 -4.07 8.06 -12.39
N LYS A 302 -2.92 7.76 -13.00
CA LYS A 302 -1.60 7.99 -12.42
C LYS A 302 -0.70 8.72 -13.42
N ASN A 303 -0.15 9.86 -13.04
CA ASN A 303 0.76 10.68 -13.85
C ASN A 303 0.21 11.02 -15.25
N GLY A 304 -1.06 11.44 -15.32
CA GLY A 304 -1.73 11.75 -16.60
C GLY A 304 -2.10 10.52 -17.43
N ARG A 305 -1.89 9.30 -16.92
CA ARG A 305 -2.22 8.04 -17.61
C ARG A 305 -3.44 7.40 -16.96
N PRO A 306 -4.54 7.21 -17.70
CA PRO A 306 -5.72 6.50 -17.19
C PRO A 306 -5.39 5.05 -16.83
N ILE A 307 -5.96 4.57 -15.73
CA ILE A 307 -5.87 3.16 -15.32
C ILE A 307 -6.80 2.32 -16.20
N ARG A 308 -6.25 1.31 -16.85
CA ARG A 308 -6.91 0.41 -17.80
C ARG A 308 -7.15 -0.97 -17.20
N ASP A 309 -7.92 -1.78 -17.91
CA ASP A 309 -8.13 -3.17 -17.54
C ASP A 309 -6.82 -3.95 -17.63
N GLY A 310 -6.55 -4.78 -16.63
CA GLY A 310 -5.28 -5.51 -16.48
C GLY A 310 -4.18 -4.76 -15.72
N ASP A 311 -4.35 -3.47 -15.42
CA ASP A 311 -3.38 -2.76 -14.57
C ASP A 311 -3.52 -3.18 -13.10
N VAL A 312 -2.39 -3.38 -12.41
CA VAL A 312 -2.31 -3.66 -10.96
C VAL A 312 -3.02 -2.61 -10.08
N LEU A 313 -3.17 -1.38 -10.58
CA LEU A 313 -3.87 -0.31 -9.88
C LEU A 313 -5.39 -0.35 -10.08
N LYS A 314 -5.91 -1.20 -10.97
CA LYS A 314 -7.34 -1.39 -11.23
C LYS A 314 -7.98 -2.25 -10.13
N ALA A 315 -8.06 -1.69 -8.93
CA ALA A 315 -8.60 -2.34 -7.74
C ALA A 315 -9.35 -1.35 -6.85
N ARG A 316 -10.02 -1.88 -5.81
CA ARG A 316 -10.42 -1.09 -4.64
C ARG A 316 -9.24 -1.04 -3.67
N LYS A 317 -8.78 0.16 -3.35
CA LYS A 317 -7.58 0.40 -2.54
C LYS A 317 -7.89 1.33 -1.37
N ASP A 318 -7.07 1.28 -0.34
CA ASP A 318 -7.07 2.26 0.75
C ASP A 318 -5.70 2.91 0.97
N VAL A 319 -4.66 2.45 0.27
CA VAL A 319 -3.32 3.03 0.25
C VAL A 319 -2.89 3.36 -1.18
N VAL A 320 -2.39 4.57 -1.38
CA VAL A 320 -1.77 5.04 -2.63
C VAL A 320 -0.26 4.93 -2.52
N GLN A 321 0.37 4.22 -3.46
CA GLN A 321 1.82 4.23 -3.64
C GLN A 321 2.23 5.50 -4.41
N LEU A 322 2.54 6.57 -3.67
CA LEU A 322 2.91 7.87 -4.19
C LEU A 322 4.43 8.04 -4.21
N GLY A 323 5.07 7.76 -5.35
CA GLY A 323 6.50 7.92 -5.53
C GLY A 323 6.95 9.37 -5.73
N PRO A 324 8.25 9.59 -5.97
CA PRO A 324 8.77 10.91 -6.31
C PRO A 324 8.09 11.50 -7.53
N MET A 325 7.65 12.75 -7.43
CA MET A 325 6.94 13.48 -8.51
C MET A 325 5.63 12.82 -9.00
N ASP A 326 5.13 11.79 -8.29
CA ASP A 326 3.89 11.13 -8.68
C ASP A 326 2.67 12.02 -8.42
N GLU A 327 1.67 11.86 -9.28
CA GLU A 327 0.31 12.34 -9.12
C GLU A 327 -0.66 11.17 -9.33
N VAL A 328 -1.54 10.93 -8.37
CA VAL A 328 -2.52 9.85 -8.41
C VAL A 328 -3.91 10.43 -8.18
N VAL A 329 -4.82 10.16 -9.11
CA VAL A 329 -6.21 10.61 -9.05
C VAL A 329 -7.11 9.42 -8.79
N PHE A 330 -8.00 9.52 -7.81
CA PHE A 330 -8.94 8.46 -7.49
C PHE A 330 -10.35 8.97 -7.21
N PHE A 331 -11.32 8.08 -7.45
CA PHE A 331 -12.71 8.26 -7.09
C PHE A 331 -13.01 7.54 -5.78
N SER A 332 -13.71 8.22 -4.87
CA SER A 332 -14.24 7.61 -3.64
C SER A 332 -15.64 8.13 -3.32
N ARG A 333 -16.40 7.32 -2.58
CA ARG A 333 -17.80 7.60 -2.21
C ARG A 333 -18.04 7.30 -0.74
N TRP A 334 -18.25 8.36 0.05
CA TRP A 334 -18.46 8.29 1.50
C TRP A 334 -19.94 8.15 1.81
N ARG A 335 -20.40 6.94 2.11
CA ARG A 335 -21.84 6.64 2.27
C ARG A 335 -22.28 6.62 3.71
N ASP A 336 -21.45 6.02 4.56
CA ASP A 336 -21.84 5.60 5.89
C ASP A 336 -21.19 6.47 6.97
N PHE A 337 -21.69 6.32 8.21
CA PHE A 337 -21.20 6.87 9.49
C PHE A 337 -20.59 8.29 9.48
N LEU A 338 -21.30 9.24 10.10
CA LEU A 338 -20.72 10.55 10.42
C LEU A 338 -19.56 10.40 11.41
N GLY A 339 -18.49 11.18 11.24
CA GLY A 339 -17.35 11.06 12.14
C GLY A 339 -16.08 11.74 11.68
N LYS A 340 -15.08 11.72 12.57
CA LYS A 340 -13.72 12.22 12.35
C LYS A 340 -12.85 11.08 11.85
N HIS A 341 -12.09 11.34 10.80
CA HIS A 341 -11.18 10.39 10.18
C HIS A 341 -9.86 11.07 9.86
N VAL A 342 -8.87 10.28 9.48
CA VAL A 342 -7.56 10.79 9.10
C VAL A 342 -7.13 10.26 7.73
N MET A 343 -6.22 10.98 7.12
CA MET A 343 -5.38 10.47 6.04
C MET A 343 -3.94 10.88 6.31
N HIS A 344 -3.00 10.02 5.97
CA HIS A 344 -1.61 10.18 6.33
C HIS A 344 -0.68 9.38 5.43
N CYS A 345 0.60 9.76 5.40
CA CYS A 345 1.64 8.86 4.94
C CYS A 345 1.81 7.74 5.98
N HIS A 346 1.93 6.50 5.52
CA HIS A 346 2.05 5.31 6.37
C HIS A 346 3.50 4.87 6.59
N ASN A 347 4.48 5.62 6.07
CA ASN A 347 5.82 5.58 6.64
C ASN A 347 5.71 6.21 8.03
N VAL A 348 5.92 5.40 9.07
CA VAL A 348 5.62 5.76 10.47
C VAL A 348 6.39 7.01 10.91
N VAL A 349 7.63 7.19 10.46
CA VAL A 349 8.41 8.39 10.80
C VAL A 349 7.81 9.64 10.15
N HIS A 350 7.37 9.53 8.90
CA HIS A 350 6.71 10.64 8.23
C HIS A 350 5.38 10.97 8.90
N GLU A 351 4.61 9.95 9.27
CA GLU A 351 3.33 10.05 9.99
C GLU A 351 3.48 10.86 11.29
N ASP A 352 4.45 10.49 12.11
CA ASP A 352 4.68 11.08 13.43
C ASP A 352 5.27 12.51 13.38
N HIS A 353 5.87 12.92 12.25
CA HIS A 353 6.62 14.19 12.13
C HIS A 353 6.25 15.10 10.94
N ALA A 354 5.00 15.35 10.55
CA ALA A 354 3.70 14.95 11.10
C ALA A 354 2.69 14.90 9.94
N MET A 355 2.94 14.00 8.98
CA MET A 355 2.32 13.92 7.65
C MET A 355 0.91 13.35 7.69
N MET A 356 0.03 14.00 8.45
CA MET A 356 -1.34 13.57 8.68
C MET A 356 -2.28 14.78 8.70
N ILE A 357 -3.49 14.59 8.22
CA ILE A 357 -4.59 15.55 8.40
C ILE A 357 -5.85 14.85 8.88
N ARG A 358 -6.75 15.64 9.47
CA ARG A 358 -8.10 15.22 9.81
C ARG A 358 -9.10 15.65 8.74
N TRP A 359 -9.95 14.72 8.35
CA TRP A 359 -11.13 15.00 7.53
C TRP A 359 -12.38 14.40 8.17
N ASP A 360 -13.52 15.05 8.01
CA ASP A 360 -14.77 14.67 8.68
C ASP A 360 -15.87 14.34 7.67
N ILE A 361 -16.64 13.27 7.94
CA ILE A 361 -17.92 13.02 7.28
C ILE A 361 -19.00 13.80 8.02
N VAL A 362 -19.61 14.76 7.34
CA VAL A 362 -20.63 15.67 7.88
C VAL A 362 -21.99 15.43 7.22
N PRO A 363 -23.11 15.78 7.89
CA PRO A 363 -24.43 15.66 7.29
C PRO A 363 -24.53 16.38 5.95
N GLY A 364 -25.10 15.73 4.94
CA GLY A 364 -25.36 16.35 3.65
C GLY A 364 -26.25 17.59 3.77
N LYS A 365 -25.88 18.68 3.10
CA LYS A 365 -26.70 19.91 3.11
C LYS A 365 -28.04 19.63 2.42
N LYS A 366 -29.14 19.67 3.17
CA LYS A 366 -30.50 19.64 2.59
C LYS A 366 -30.66 20.83 1.65
N GLY A 367 -30.81 20.56 0.35
CA GLY A 367 -30.99 21.61 -0.65
C GLY A 367 -32.12 22.56 -0.24
N LYS A 368 -31.86 23.87 -0.24
CA LYS A 368 -32.91 24.88 -0.09
C LYS A 368 -33.94 24.63 -1.18
N LYS A 369 -35.14 24.16 -0.82
CA LYS A 369 -36.29 24.11 -1.73
C LYS A 369 -36.44 25.52 -2.34
N LYS A 370 -36.17 25.67 -3.64
CA LYS A 370 -36.48 26.90 -4.38
C LYS A 370 -37.99 27.15 -4.20
N LYS A 371 -38.36 28.11 -3.34
CA LYS A 371 -39.72 28.65 -3.34
C LYS A 371 -39.96 29.23 -4.73
N LYS A 372 -40.74 28.53 -5.56
CA LYS A 372 -41.28 29.11 -6.80
C LYS A 372 -42.18 30.27 -6.37
N ASN A 373 -41.73 31.50 -6.59
CA ASN A 373 -42.59 32.67 -6.57
C ASN A 373 -43.56 32.55 -7.75
N GLN A 374 -44.78 32.06 -7.50
CA GLN A 374 -45.91 32.33 -8.38
C GLN A 374 -46.32 33.78 -8.14
N ARG A 375 -45.82 34.71 -8.97
CA ARG A 375 -46.53 35.97 -9.22
C ARG A 375 -47.62 35.64 -10.23
N ALA A 376 -48.85 35.49 -9.74
CA ALA A 376 -50.03 35.51 -10.58
C ALA A 376 -50.21 36.93 -11.13
N ALA A 377 -50.03 37.07 -12.44
CA ALA A 377 -50.52 38.21 -13.18
C ALA A 377 -52.03 38.03 -13.35
N THR A 378 -52.83 38.71 -12.55
CA THR A 378 -54.25 38.95 -12.86
C THR A 378 -54.34 40.25 -13.65
N GLY A 379 -54.29 40.12 -14.97
CA GLY A 379 -54.70 41.16 -15.89
C GLY A 379 -56.22 41.19 -16.00
N ASN A 380 -56.78 42.37 -15.74
CA ASN A 380 -57.91 43.00 -16.42
C ASN A 380 -59.01 42.10 -17.03
N GLU A 381 -60.17 42.07 -16.38
CA GLU A 381 -61.45 41.97 -17.09
C GLU A 381 -62.29 43.23 -16.82
N SER A 382 -62.63 43.90 -17.91
CA SER A 382 -63.56 45.00 -18.02
C SER A 382 -65.00 44.47 -18.21
N LYS A 383 -65.93 44.91 -17.37
CA LYS A 383 -67.38 44.94 -17.64
C LYS A 383 -67.94 46.19 -16.94
N LYS A 384 -68.31 47.26 -17.68
CA LYS A 384 -69.66 47.52 -18.22
C LYS A 384 -70.78 47.25 -17.20
N GLY A 385 -71.42 48.32 -16.75
CA GLY A 385 -72.59 48.35 -15.87
C GLY A 385 -72.67 49.70 -15.19
#